data_AF-A0A967XEJ3-F1
#
_entry.id   AF-A0A967XEJ3-F1
#
_cell.length_a   1.000
_cell.length_b   1.000
_cell.length_c   1.000
_cell.angle_alpha   90.00
_cell.angle_beta   90.00
_cell.angle_gamma   90.00
#
_symmetry.space_group_name_H-M   'P 1'
#
loop_
_entity.id
_entity.type
_entity.pdbx_description
1 polymer ?
#
loop_
_entity_poly.entity_id
_entity_poly.type
_entity_poly.pdbx_seq_one_letter_code
_entity_poly.pdbx_strand_id
1 'polypeptide(L)'
;MKKGSAGCPIARSPRRTHGFTLIELMIVVAVVSILAMLAYPAYQDHVRKTRRADGKAMLLDAAARMERYYFDENTYSTDLTELGYGVADNAPSSEGYWTLSTAAGPTGDIATSFALTASLAAGFDDPQCTSLTLNSRGEKSSAGTADAQTCWR
;
A
#
# COMPACT_ATOMS: atom_id res chain seq x y z
N MET A 1 44.81 76.04 -9.32
CA MET A 1 44.96 75.21 -8.09
C MET A 1 43.70 74.38 -7.84
N LYS A 2 43.71 73.07 -8.05
CA LYS A 2 42.75 72.12 -7.44
C LYS A 2 43.54 70.87 -7.04
N LYS A 3 43.70 70.67 -5.72
CA LYS A 3 44.38 69.51 -5.13
C LYS A 3 43.51 68.27 -5.34
N GLY A 4 44.05 67.23 -5.95
CA GLY A 4 43.43 65.91 -6.04
C GLY A 4 43.52 65.18 -4.70
N SER A 5 42.37 64.79 -4.15
CA SER A 5 42.26 63.88 -3.01
C SER A 5 42.35 62.45 -3.54
N ALA A 6 43.41 61.73 -3.14
CA ALA A 6 43.55 60.31 -3.38
C ALA A 6 42.72 59.54 -2.34
N GLY A 7 41.67 58.85 -2.80
CA GLY A 7 40.90 57.92 -1.97
C GLY A 7 41.68 56.64 -1.69
N CYS A 8 41.73 56.23 -0.43
CA CYS A 8 42.35 54.98 0.02
C CYS A 8 41.52 53.77 -0.46
N PRO A 9 42.09 52.79 -1.17
CA PRO A 9 41.36 51.60 -1.58
C PRO A 9 41.14 50.65 -0.40
N ILE A 10 39.89 50.38 -0.05
CA ILE A 10 39.50 49.36 0.92
C ILE A 10 39.67 47.99 0.27
N ALA A 11 40.75 47.28 0.60
CA ALA A 11 40.98 45.91 0.14
C ALA A 11 39.97 44.95 0.80
N ARG A 12 39.08 44.34 0.00
CA ARG A 12 38.18 43.27 0.47
C ARG A 12 38.97 41.96 0.63
N SER A 13 38.92 41.39 1.84
CA SER A 13 39.41 40.05 2.12
C SER A 13 38.61 39.00 1.32
N PRO A 14 39.27 38.08 0.59
CA PRO A 14 38.59 36.98 -0.06
C PRO A 14 38.07 36.01 1.01
N ARG A 15 36.75 35.75 1.00
CA ARG A 15 36.16 34.69 1.83
C ARG A 15 36.71 33.36 1.34
N ARG A 16 37.34 32.59 2.23
CA ARG A 16 37.77 31.22 1.94
C ARG A 16 36.52 30.36 1.79
N THR A 17 36.30 29.80 0.61
CA THR A 17 35.31 28.74 0.41
C THR A 17 35.86 27.45 1.03
N HIS A 18 35.22 27.01 2.11
CA HIS A 18 35.46 25.68 2.68
C HIS A 18 34.72 24.65 1.81
N GLY A 19 35.45 23.65 1.30
CA GLY A 19 34.89 22.52 0.55
C GLY A 19 34.93 21.25 1.39
N PHE A 20 33.99 20.33 1.12
CA PHE A 20 34.00 18.98 1.70
C PHE A 20 35.21 18.19 1.22
N THR A 21 35.81 17.41 2.12
CA THR A 21 36.91 16.50 1.75
C THR A 21 36.35 15.22 1.13
N LEU A 22 37.13 14.58 0.25
CA LEU A 22 36.72 13.31 -0.37
C LEU A 22 36.51 12.21 0.68
N ILE A 23 37.33 12.21 1.74
CA ILE A 23 37.21 11.24 2.84
C ILE A 23 35.94 11.47 3.68
N GLU A 24 35.53 12.72 3.88
CA GLU A 24 34.29 13.04 4.59
C GLU A 24 33.08 12.51 3.83
N LEU A 25 33.07 12.65 2.50
CA LEU A 25 32.01 12.08 1.67
C LEU A 25 32.01 10.54 1.69
N MET A 26 33.18 9.89 1.72
CA MET A 26 33.26 8.43 1.84
C MET A 26 32.64 7.92 3.15
N ILE A 27 32.90 8.60 4.27
CA ILE A 27 32.33 8.24 5.57
C ILE A 27 30.82 8.45 5.57
N VAL A 28 30.32 9.57 5.02
CA VAL A 28 28.88 9.83 4.94
C VAL A 28 28.16 8.75 4.14
N VAL A 29 28.69 8.38 2.96
CA VAL A 29 28.10 7.32 2.14
C VAL A 29 28.12 5.97 2.85
N ALA A 30 29.20 5.66 3.57
CA ALA A 30 29.31 4.44 4.35
C ALA A 30 28.24 4.35 5.47
N VAL A 31 27.94 5.46 6.15
CA VAL A 31 26.88 5.50 7.18
C VAL A 31 25.50 5.40 6.53
N VAL A 32 25.26 6.13 5.44
CA VAL A 32 23.96 6.13 4.75
C VAL A 32 23.62 4.74 4.20
N SER A 33 24.60 3.99 3.67
CA SER A 33 24.34 2.65 3.13
C SER A 33 23.92 1.64 4.21
N ILE A 34 24.52 1.72 5.40
CA ILE A 34 24.14 0.89 6.55
C ILE A 34 22.70 1.22 6.99
N LEU A 35 22.37 2.51 7.10
CA LEU A 35 21.02 2.94 7.47
C LEU A 35 19.98 2.53 6.42
N ALA A 36 20.31 2.69 5.13
CA ALA A 36 19.43 2.33 4.03
C ALA A 36 19.08 0.83 4.03
N MET A 37 20.03 -0.04 4.38
CA MET A 37 19.80 -1.49 4.45
C MET A 37 18.73 -1.88 5.47
N LEU A 38 18.61 -1.15 6.58
CA LEU A 38 17.58 -1.41 7.61
C LEU A 38 16.28 -0.64 7.32
N ALA A 39 16.39 0.61 6.90
CA ALA A 39 15.25 1.48 6.71
C ALA A 39 14.40 1.08 5.50
N TYR A 40 15.03 0.64 4.40
CA TYR A 40 14.33 0.31 3.16
C TYR A 40 13.32 -0.85 3.31
N PRO A 41 13.70 -2.05 3.80
CA PRO A 41 12.74 -3.14 3.97
C PRO A 41 11.63 -2.79 4.97
N ALA A 42 11.98 -2.13 6.08
CA ALA A 42 10.99 -1.71 7.08
C ALA A 42 9.95 -0.72 6.51
N TYR A 43 10.39 0.20 5.65
CA TYR A 43 9.48 1.11 4.95
C TYR A 43 8.58 0.37 3.96
N GLN A 44 9.12 -0.57 3.18
CA GLN A 44 8.32 -1.38 2.25
C GLN A 44 7.23 -2.19 2.98
N ASP A 45 7.56 -2.78 4.13
CA ASP A 45 6.60 -3.51 4.95
C ASP A 45 5.50 -2.60 5.52
N HIS A 46 5.86 -1.36 5.89
CA HIS A 46 4.89 -0.36 6.33
C HIS A 46 3.91 0.03 5.21
N VAL A 47 4.43 0.26 4.00
CA VAL A 47 3.60 0.54 2.82
C VAL A 47 2.68 -0.64 2.51
N ARG A 48 3.20 -1.87 2.49
CA ARG A 48 2.41 -3.09 2.28
C ARG A 48 1.32 -3.27 3.34
N LYS A 49 1.61 -3.01 4.61
CA LYS A 49 0.60 -3.04 5.68
C LYS A 49 -0.52 -2.03 5.44
N THR A 50 -0.18 -0.83 4.98
CA THR A 50 -1.16 0.20 4.62
C THR A 50 -2.02 -0.24 3.43
N ARG A 51 -1.40 -0.81 2.39
CA ARG A 51 -2.14 -1.38 1.24
C ARG A 51 -3.05 -2.54 1.63
N ARG A 52 -2.64 -3.42 2.54
CA ARG A 52 -3.51 -4.48 3.08
C ARG A 52 -4.74 -3.91 3.79
N ALA A 53 -4.67 -2.72 4.39
CA ALA A 53 -5.84 -2.08 4.99
C ALA A 53 -6.92 -1.73 3.96
N ASP A 54 -6.53 -1.28 2.76
CA ASP A 54 -7.44 -1.01 1.64
C ASP A 54 -8.16 -2.31 1.19
N GLY A 55 -7.41 -3.41 0.98
CA GLY A 55 -8.00 -4.72 0.65
C GLY A 55 -8.94 -5.24 1.74
N LYS A 56 -8.59 -5.08 3.02
CA LYS A 56 -9.45 -5.45 4.16
C LYS A 56 -10.74 -4.63 4.20
N ALA A 57 -10.65 -3.32 3.96
CA ALA A 57 -11.80 -2.43 3.92
C ALA A 57 -12.75 -2.82 2.77
N MET A 58 -12.21 -3.10 1.58
CA MET A 58 -12.98 -3.59 0.43
C MET A 58 -13.74 -4.89 0.75
N LEU A 59 -13.10 -5.85 1.42
CA LEU A 59 -13.76 -7.11 1.79
C LEU A 59 -14.90 -6.91 2.80
N LEU A 60 -14.73 -6.00 3.76
CA LEU A 60 -15.77 -5.69 4.74
C LEU A 60 -16.95 -4.95 4.11
N ASP A 61 -16.69 -4.03 3.19
CA ASP A 61 -17.75 -3.33 2.41
C ASP A 61 -18.51 -4.31 1.52
N ALA A 62 -17.79 -5.17 0.80
CA ALA A 62 -18.38 -6.23 -0.02
C ALA A 62 -19.20 -7.23 0.81
N ALA A 63 -18.75 -7.60 2.01
CA ALA A 63 -19.52 -8.45 2.92
C ALA A 63 -20.83 -7.78 3.35
N ALA A 64 -20.78 -6.49 3.72
CA ALA A 64 -22.00 -5.76 4.07
C ALA A 64 -22.98 -5.65 2.89
N ARG A 65 -22.49 -5.51 1.66
CA ARG A 65 -23.30 -5.52 0.43
C ARG A 65 -23.91 -6.90 0.16
N MET A 66 -23.17 -7.98 0.37
CA MET A 66 -23.68 -9.34 0.27
C MET A 66 -24.84 -9.57 1.23
N GLU A 67 -24.69 -9.16 2.50
CA GLU A 67 -25.77 -9.29 3.49
C GLU A 67 -27.00 -8.50 3.09
N ARG A 68 -26.83 -7.25 2.62
CA ARG A 68 -27.95 -6.45 2.10
C ARG A 68 -28.64 -7.14 0.92
N TYR A 69 -27.88 -7.61 -0.05
CA TYR A 69 -28.43 -8.29 -1.22
C TYR A 69 -29.19 -9.57 -0.82
N TYR A 70 -28.70 -10.31 0.18
CA TYR A 70 -29.40 -11.47 0.72
C TYR A 70 -30.74 -11.10 1.36
N PHE A 71 -30.82 -9.97 2.08
CA PHE A 71 -32.10 -9.48 2.63
C PHE A 71 -33.15 -9.17 1.55
N ASP A 72 -32.71 -8.74 0.37
CA ASP A 72 -33.59 -8.35 -0.73
C ASP A 72 -33.97 -9.55 -1.62
N GLU A 73 -33.00 -10.41 -1.96
CA GLU A 73 -33.14 -11.46 -2.98
C GLU A 73 -33.13 -12.90 -2.42
N ASN A 74 -32.91 -13.09 -1.12
CA ASN A 74 -32.77 -14.40 -0.44
C ASN A 74 -31.68 -15.32 -1.03
N THR A 75 -30.69 -14.74 -1.72
CA THR A 75 -29.50 -15.42 -2.25
C THR A 75 -28.33 -14.45 -2.20
N TYR A 76 -27.09 -14.93 -2.32
CA TYR A 76 -25.95 -14.08 -2.66
C TYR A 76 -25.75 -14.08 -4.18
N SER A 77 -24.90 -13.16 -4.65
CA SER A 77 -24.54 -13.05 -6.07
C SER A 77 -23.04 -13.25 -6.27
N THR A 78 -22.67 -13.83 -7.39
CA THR A 78 -21.28 -13.78 -7.89
C THR A 78 -21.05 -12.66 -8.88
N ASP A 79 -22.09 -11.90 -9.24
CA ASP A 79 -22.00 -10.73 -10.11
C ASP A 79 -21.85 -9.47 -9.26
N LEU A 80 -20.66 -8.87 -9.30
CA LEU A 80 -20.38 -7.65 -8.55
C LEU A 80 -21.25 -6.46 -9.00
N THR A 81 -21.81 -6.47 -10.21
CA THR A 81 -22.71 -5.40 -10.65
C THR A 81 -23.99 -5.32 -9.82
N GLU A 82 -24.50 -6.47 -9.37
CA GLU A 82 -25.68 -6.57 -8.52
C GLU A 82 -25.42 -6.08 -7.09
N LEU A 83 -24.16 -6.09 -6.67
CA LEU A 83 -23.70 -5.55 -5.39
C LEU A 83 -23.37 -4.05 -5.48
N GLY A 84 -23.63 -3.42 -6.63
CA GLY A 84 -23.41 -1.99 -6.87
C GLY A 84 -21.98 -1.64 -7.26
N TYR A 85 -21.19 -2.59 -7.76
CA TYR A 85 -19.93 -2.30 -8.44
C TYR A 85 -20.17 -2.03 -9.93
N GLY A 86 -19.26 -1.30 -10.59
CA GLY A 86 -19.39 -0.98 -12.01
C GLY A 86 -18.97 -2.10 -12.97
N VAL A 87 -18.55 -3.26 -12.45
CA VAL A 87 -18.03 -4.40 -13.19
C VAL A 87 -18.51 -5.70 -12.56
N ALA A 88 -18.59 -6.79 -13.33
CA ALA A 88 -19.11 -8.08 -12.86
C ALA A 88 -18.10 -8.89 -12.04
N ASP A 89 -16.80 -8.69 -12.27
CA ASP A 89 -15.71 -9.34 -11.55
C ASP A 89 -14.47 -8.44 -11.53
N ASN A 90 -13.54 -8.72 -10.62
CA ASN A 90 -12.29 -8.00 -10.42
C ASN A 90 -12.49 -6.49 -10.19
N ALA A 91 -13.50 -6.12 -9.39
CA ALA A 91 -13.75 -4.73 -9.07
C ALA A 91 -12.55 -4.13 -8.30
N PRO A 92 -11.99 -2.99 -8.72
CA PRO A 92 -10.85 -2.40 -8.04
C PRO A 92 -11.25 -1.85 -6.66
N SER A 93 -10.33 -1.92 -5.71
CA SER A 93 -10.45 -1.21 -4.43
C SER A 93 -10.40 0.30 -4.63
N SER A 94 -10.77 1.06 -3.59
CA SER A 94 -10.76 2.53 -3.61
C SER A 94 -9.40 3.12 -3.98
N GLU A 95 -8.32 2.51 -3.50
CA GLU A 95 -6.95 2.94 -3.79
C GLU A 95 -6.32 2.19 -4.98
N GLY A 96 -7.04 1.22 -5.55
CA GLY A 96 -6.60 0.44 -6.71
C GLY A 96 -5.51 -0.59 -6.44
N TYR A 97 -5.19 -0.89 -5.19
CA TYR A 97 -4.17 -1.89 -4.82
C TYR A 97 -4.66 -3.34 -4.92
N TRP A 98 -5.98 -3.53 -4.85
CA TRP A 98 -6.62 -4.84 -4.84
C TRP A 98 -7.75 -4.92 -5.84
N THR A 99 -8.09 -6.14 -6.26
CA THR A 99 -9.30 -6.45 -7.02
C THR A 99 -10.15 -7.46 -6.25
N LEU A 100 -11.45 -7.21 -6.20
CA LEU A 100 -12.44 -8.07 -5.56
C LEU A 100 -12.97 -9.10 -6.54
N SER A 101 -13.08 -10.35 -6.10
CA SER A 101 -13.86 -11.39 -6.75
C SER A 101 -14.72 -12.12 -5.73
N THR A 102 -15.77 -12.78 -6.22
CA THR A 102 -16.78 -13.45 -5.40
C THR A 102 -17.05 -14.86 -5.89
N ALA A 103 -17.21 -15.79 -4.96
CA ALA A 103 -17.53 -17.18 -5.25
C ALA A 103 -18.48 -17.75 -4.19
N ALA A 104 -19.02 -18.94 -4.46
CA ALA A 104 -19.69 -19.73 -3.42
C ALA A 104 -18.71 -20.00 -2.27
N GLY A 105 -19.22 -19.90 -1.04
CA GLY A 105 -18.42 -20.13 0.15
C GLY A 105 -18.15 -21.61 0.43
N PRO A 106 -17.37 -21.92 1.47
CA PRO A 106 -16.94 -23.29 1.75
C PRO A 106 -18.06 -24.21 2.27
N THR A 107 -19.20 -23.66 2.66
CA THR A 107 -20.31 -24.41 3.28
C THR A 107 -21.61 -24.17 2.49
N GLY A 108 -21.79 -24.93 1.41
CA GLY A 108 -22.98 -24.89 0.56
C GLY A 108 -22.76 -24.12 -0.74
N ASP A 109 -23.86 -23.71 -1.36
CA ASP A 109 -23.85 -22.98 -2.63
C ASP A 109 -23.95 -21.47 -2.42
N ILE A 110 -23.87 -20.70 -3.50
CA ILE A 110 -23.99 -19.23 -3.47
C ILE A 110 -25.29 -18.74 -2.84
N ALA A 111 -26.34 -19.57 -2.80
CA ALA A 111 -27.59 -19.21 -2.13
C ALA A 111 -27.45 -19.10 -0.61
N THR A 112 -26.46 -19.76 0.00
CA THR A 112 -26.34 -19.87 1.47
C THR A 112 -24.96 -19.50 1.99
N SER A 113 -23.95 -19.43 1.14
CA SER A 113 -22.59 -19.11 1.53
C SER A 113 -21.82 -18.41 0.42
N PHE A 114 -21.03 -17.41 0.81
CA PHE A 114 -20.14 -16.70 -0.10
C PHE A 114 -18.69 -16.73 0.41
N ALA A 115 -17.75 -16.57 -0.52
CA ALA A 115 -16.36 -16.25 -0.26
C ALA A 115 -15.96 -15.04 -1.11
N LEU A 116 -15.48 -14.00 -0.44
CA LEU A 116 -14.95 -12.78 -1.05
C LEU A 116 -13.43 -12.89 -1.06
N THR A 117 -12.80 -12.64 -2.20
CA THR A 117 -11.34 -12.65 -2.33
C THR A 117 -10.86 -11.31 -2.86
N ALA A 118 -9.95 -10.69 -2.12
CA ALA A 118 -9.17 -9.55 -2.57
C ALA A 118 -7.82 -10.08 -3.06
N SER A 119 -7.54 -9.94 -4.35
CA SER A 119 -6.25 -10.29 -4.96
C SER A 119 -5.46 -9.02 -5.28
N LEU A 120 -4.13 -9.08 -5.23
CA LEU A 120 -3.29 -7.94 -5.59
C LEU A 120 -3.57 -7.51 -7.04
N ALA A 121 -3.78 -6.21 -7.25
CA ALA A 121 -3.92 -5.65 -8.58
C ALA A 121 -2.56 -5.66 -9.32
N ALA A 122 -2.63 -5.62 -10.65
CA ALA A 122 -1.43 -5.62 -11.49
C ALA A 122 -0.50 -4.45 -11.15
N GLY A 123 0.81 -4.74 -11.00
CA GLY A 123 1.82 -3.73 -10.65
C GLY A 123 2.07 -3.57 -9.15
N PHE A 124 1.33 -4.29 -8.29
CA PHE A 124 1.58 -4.34 -6.86
C PHE A 124 2.08 -5.72 -6.42
N ASP A 125 2.94 -5.72 -5.39
CA ASP A 125 3.53 -6.94 -4.86
C ASP A 125 3.57 -6.92 -3.32
N ASP A 126 3.04 -8.00 -2.74
CA ASP A 126 3.15 -8.36 -1.34
C ASP A 126 3.31 -9.89 -1.28
N PRO A 127 4.55 -10.42 -1.31
CA PRO A 127 4.80 -11.85 -1.35
C PRO A 127 4.34 -12.56 -0.07
N GLN A 128 4.19 -11.81 1.02
CA GLN A 128 3.66 -12.35 2.27
C GLN A 128 2.16 -12.57 2.21
N CYS A 129 1.43 -11.70 1.51
CA CYS A 129 -0.03 -11.67 1.47
C CYS A 129 -0.51 -11.38 0.04
N THR A 130 -0.56 -12.41 -0.81
CA THR A 130 -0.94 -12.27 -2.22
C THR A 130 -2.45 -12.19 -2.43
N SER A 131 -3.23 -12.76 -1.50
CA SER A 131 -4.68 -12.58 -1.44
C SER A 131 -5.18 -12.55 0.01
N LEU A 132 -6.31 -11.87 0.22
CA LEU A 132 -7.07 -11.86 1.45
C LEU A 132 -8.48 -12.38 1.17
N THR A 133 -9.01 -13.24 2.03
CA THR A 133 -10.33 -13.83 1.84
C THR A 133 -11.19 -13.69 3.10
N LEU A 134 -12.46 -13.36 2.91
CA LEU A 134 -13.49 -13.29 3.95
C LEU A 134 -14.73 -14.05 3.48
N ASN A 135 -15.24 -14.97 4.30
CA ASN A 135 -16.45 -15.72 3.97
C ASN A 135 -17.68 -15.29 4.80
N SER A 136 -18.85 -15.84 4.47
CA SER A 136 -20.12 -15.56 5.15
C SER A 136 -20.14 -15.93 6.64
N ARG A 137 -19.17 -16.71 7.13
CA ARG A 137 -19.03 -17.08 8.55
C ARG A 137 -18.06 -16.14 9.30
N GLY A 138 -17.53 -15.13 8.62
CA GLY A 138 -16.53 -14.21 9.16
C GLY A 138 -15.14 -14.83 9.28
N GLU A 139 -14.90 -16.02 8.70
CA GLU A 139 -13.59 -16.64 8.69
C GLU A 139 -12.68 -15.88 7.72
N LYS A 140 -11.50 -15.53 8.22
CA LYS A 140 -10.48 -14.76 7.50
C LYS A 140 -9.34 -15.68 7.12
N SER A 141 -8.98 -15.70 5.85
CA SER A 141 -7.82 -16.43 5.35
C SER A 141 -7.00 -15.57 4.39
N SER A 142 -5.81 -16.02 4.05
CA SER A 142 -4.93 -15.35 3.11
C SER A 142 -4.11 -16.36 2.33
N ALA A 143 -3.60 -15.95 1.18
CA ALA A 143 -2.55 -16.66 0.46
C ALA A 143 -1.24 -15.87 0.51
N GLY A 144 -0.11 -16.55 0.32
CA GLY A 144 1.23 -15.97 0.37
C GLY A 144 2.16 -16.75 1.30
N THR A 145 3.33 -16.20 1.60
CA THR A 145 4.30 -16.86 2.50
C THR A 145 3.99 -16.66 3.98
N ALA A 146 3.15 -15.68 4.33
CA ALA A 146 2.74 -15.42 5.72
C ALA A 146 1.37 -16.01 6.02
N ASP A 147 1.08 -16.19 7.30
CA ASP A 147 -0.19 -16.71 7.78
C ASP A 147 -1.30 -15.66 7.80
N ALA A 148 -2.55 -16.12 7.92
CA ALA A 148 -3.72 -15.25 7.98
C ALA A 148 -3.64 -14.24 9.13
N GLN A 149 -3.05 -14.62 10.27
CA GLN A 149 -2.89 -13.68 11.40
C GLN A 149 -1.97 -12.52 11.04
N THR A 150 -0.87 -12.76 10.33
CA THR A 150 0.03 -11.70 9.86
C THR A 150 -0.62 -10.82 8.79
N CYS A 151 -1.39 -11.41 7.88
CA CYS A 151 -2.04 -10.68 6.79
C CYS A 151 -3.25 -9.84 7.25
N TRP A 152 -3.99 -10.32 8.24
CA TRP A 152 -5.21 -9.67 8.74
C TRP A 152 -5.02 -8.74 9.94
N ARG A 153 -3.80 -8.65 10.50
CA ARG A 153 -3.43 -7.72 11.57
C ARG A 153 -3.31 -6.27 11.07
#